data_AF-A0A1V4ZTX0-F1
#
_entry.id   AF-A0A1V4ZTX0-F1
#
_cell.length_a   1.000
_cell.length_b   1.000
_cell.length_c   1.000
_cell.angle_alpha   90.00
_cell.angle_beta   90.00
_cell.angle_gamma   90.00
#
_symmetry.space_group_name_H-M   'P 1'
#
loop_
_entity.id
_entity.type
_entity.pdbx_description
1 polymer ?
#
loop_
_entity_poly.entity_id
_entity_poly.type
_entity_poly.pdbx_seq_one_letter_code
_entity_poly.pdbx_strand_id
1 'polypeptide(L)'
;MLKVLMQGSCSYDCAYCPVRTDSRGYSFTPEELAQTFLSLYRQNRVGGLFLSSGIPYDVDSAMADLIDTARLLRASGCDGYLHPKILPGTARTDINEAAWQANRISINIETTGESRLRALSGIKDYQQDIKKD
;
A
#
# COMPACT_ATOMS: atom_id res chain seq x y z
N MET A 1 3.02 11.72 -12.03
CA MET A 1 2.70 11.00 -10.79
C MET A 1 3.86 10.06 -10.47
N LEU A 2 4.45 10.17 -9.28
CA LEU A 2 5.50 9.28 -8.79
C LEU A 2 4.86 7.98 -8.29
N LYS A 3 5.42 6.83 -8.63
CA LYS A 3 4.96 5.52 -8.11
C LYS A 3 6.00 5.00 -7.14
N VAL A 4 5.60 4.70 -5.91
CA VAL A 4 6.51 4.27 -4.84
C VAL A 4 6.02 2.97 -4.22
N LEU A 5 6.97 2.09 -3.94
CA LEU A 5 6.82 0.92 -3.10
C LEU A 5 7.51 1.23 -1.77
N MET A 6 6.73 1.32 -0.69
CA MET A 6 7.21 1.70 0.63
C MET A 6 8.05 0.60 1.28
N GLN A 7 7.53 -0.63 1.27
CA GLN A 7 8.24 -1.82 1.73
C GLN A 7 8.55 -2.76 0.55
N GLY A 8 9.84 -3.06 0.36
CA GLY A 8 10.33 -3.99 -0.66
C GLY A 8 10.34 -5.47 -0.25
N SER A 9 9.86 -5.79 0.95
CA SER A 9 9.69 -7.15 1.47
C SER A 9 8.21 -7.47 1.73
N CYS A 10 7.86 -8.75 1.74
CA CYS A 10 6.48 -9.19 1.95
C CYS A 10 6.44 -10.59 2.58
N SER A 11 5.50 -10.84 3.48
CA SER A 11 5.26 -12.14 4.13
C SER A 11 4.40 -13.09 3.29
N TYR A 12 3.81 -12.61 2.18
CA TYR A 12 3.01 -13.42 1.26
C TYR A 12 3.82 -13.95 0.08
N ASP A 13 3.48 -15.14 -0.41
CA ASP A 13 4.21 -15.90 -1.42
C ASP A 13 3.55 -15.86 -2.82
N CYS A 14 2.81 -14.80 -3.13
CA CYS A 14 2.08 -14.66 -4.37
C CYS A 14 2.97 -14.92 -5.61
N ALA A 15 2.68 -15.99 -6.35
CA ALA A 15 3.50 -16.49 -7.46
C ALA A 15 3.67 -15.49 -8.62
N TYR A 16 2.72 -14.56 -8.75
CA TYR A 16 2.72 -13.49 -9.76
C TYR A 16 3.44 -12.21 -9.30
N CYS A 17 3.81 -12.10 -8.02
CA CYS A 17 4.32 -10.87 -7.43
C CYS A 17 5.85 -10.90 -7.29
N PRO A 18 6.59 -9.89 -7.78
CA PRO A 18 8.03 -9.78 -7.56
C PRO A 18 8.39 -9.37 -6.11
N VAL A 19 7.41 -8.88 -5.34
CA VAL A 19 7.54 -8.52 -3.92
C VAL A 19 6.82 -9.58 -3.09
N ARG A 20 7.55 -10.62 -2.69
CA ARG A 20 7.03 -11.81 -2.00
C ARG A 20 8.01 -12.26 -0.90
N THR A 21 7.75 -13.38 -0.22
CA THR A 21 8.56 -13.93 0.90
C THR A 21 10.08 -13.94 0.69
N ASP A 22 10.55 -14.17 -0.53
CA ASP A 22 11.98 -14.25 -0.85
C ASP A 22 12.61 -12.87 -1.15
N SER A 23 11.79 -11.83 -1.26
CA SER A 23 12.20 -10.50 -1.67
C SER A 23 12.76 -9.72 -0.47
N ARG A 24 13.98 -9.21 -0.64
CA ARG A 24 14.57 -8.19 0.23
C ARG A 24 14.70 -6.92 -0.58
N GLY A 25 14.18 -5.83 -0.05
CA GLY A 25 14.20 -4.54 -0.72
C GLY A 25 14.30 -3.38 0.26
N TYR A 26 14.30 -2.17 -0.30
CA TYR A 26 14.32 -0.96 0.49
C TYR A 26 13.06 -0.84 1.35
N SER A 27 13.21 -0.16 2.47
CA SER A 27 12.16 0.17 3.41
C SER A 27 12.22 1.68 3.64
N PHE A 28 11.07 2.33 3.66
CA PHE A 28 10.93 3.72 4.04
C PHE A 28 10.01 3.82 5.25
N THR A 29 10.35 4.68 6.20
CA THR A 29 9.34 5.12 7.19
C THR A 29 8.33 6.08 6.54
N PRO A 30 7.15 6.28 7.14
CA PRO A 30 6.18 7.27 6.68
C PRO A 30 6.78 8.67 6.51
N GLU A 31 7.62 9.11 7.46
CA GLU A 31 8.28 10.42 7.46
C GLU A 31 9.30 10.54 6.33
N GLU A 32 10.14 9.53 6.13
CA GLU A 32 11.15 9.54 5.07
C GLU A 32 10.50 9.66 3.68
N LEU A 33 9.45 8.89 3.43
CA LEU A 33 8.73 8.91 2.17
C LEU A 33 7.99 10.25 1.98
N ALA A 34 7.24 10.70 3.00
CA ALA A 34 6.52 11.96 2.95
C ALA A 34 7.47 13.14 2.70
N GLN A 35 8.58 13.22 3.43
CA GLN A 35 9.57 14.29 3.27
C GLN A 35 10.22 14.27 1.88
N THR A 36 10.56 13.07 1.38
CA THR A 36 11.12 12.91 0.03
C THR A 36 10.13 13.37 -1.04
N PHE A 37 8.87 12.95 -0.93
CA PHE A 37 7.84 13.37 -1.88
C PHE A 37 7.57 14.88 -1.81
N LEU A 38 7.47 15.46 -0.62
CA LEU A 38 7.25 16.90 -0.42
C LEU A 38 8.38 17.74 -1.03
N SER A 39 9.63 17.28 -0.92
CA SER A 39 10.77 17.93 -1.57
C SER A 39 10.60 17.98 -3.10
N LEU A 40 10.23 16.85 -3.71
CA LEU A 40 9.97 16.78 -5.15
C LEU A 40 8.73 17.60 -5.56
N TYR A 41 7.68 17.58 -4.75
CA TYR A 41 6.43 18.31 -4.97
C TYR A 41 6.66 19.82 -4.98
N ARG A 42 7.33 20.36 -3.96
CA ARG A 42 7.63 21.79 -3.82
C ARG A 42 8.55 22.31 -4.92
N GLN A 43 9.38 21.44 -5.50
CA GLN A 43 10.22 21.74 -6.66
C GLN A 43 9.47 21.62 -8.00
N ASN A 44 8.15 21.36 -7.98
CA ASN A 44 7.30 21.12 -9.15
C ASN A 44 7.78 19.94 -10.04
N ARG A 45 8.54 18.99 -9.47
CA ARG A 45 9.06 17.82 -10.21
C ARG A 45 8.03 16.70 -10.32
N VAL A 46 7.09 16.64 -9.38
CA VAL A 46 6.00 15.67 -9.35
C VAL A 46 4.71 16.38 -8.90
N GLY A 47 3.57 15.99 -9.48
CA GLY A 47 2.25 16.53 -9.10
C GLY A 47 1.35 15.55 -8.35
N GLY A 48 1.86 14.36 -8.00
CA GLY A 48 1.08 13.35 -7.31
C GLY A 48 1.85 12.06 -7.03
N LEU A 49 1.32 11.25 -6.11
CA LEU A 49 1.89 10.04 -5.56
C LEU A 49 0.92 8.85 -5.72
N PHE A 50 1.39 7.77 -6.33
CA PHE A 50 0.83 6.44 -6.18
C PHE A 50 1.65 5.70 -5.11
N LEU A 51 0.99 5.35 -4.01
CA LEU A 51 1.64 4.79 -2.83
C LEU A 51 1.20 3.33 -2.64
N SER A 52 2.16 2.41 -2.66
CA SER A 52 1.94 0.98 -2.46
C SER A 52 2.98 0.40 -1.53
N SER A 53 2.79 -0.83 -1.06
CA SER A 53 3.74 -1.49 -0.17
C SER A 53 3.70 -3.01 -0.34
N GLY A 54 4.82 -3.66 -0.03
CA GLY A 54 4.81 -5.03 0.47
C GLY A 54 4.32 -5.09 1.93
N ILE A 55 4.27 -6.28 2.50
CA ILE A 55 3.69 -6.53 3.83
C ILE A 55 4.73 -7.27 4.68
N PRO A 56 5.70 -6.60 5.31
CA PRO A 56 6.82 -7.28 5.97
C PRO A 56 6.41 -8.20 7.12
N TYR A 57 5.39 -7.80 7.88
CA TYR A 57 4.93 -8.51 9.08
C TYR A 57 3.45 -8.86 8.95
N ASP A 58 2.58 -7.85 9.06
CA ASP A 58 1.13 -7.99 9.01
C ASP A 58 0.50 -6.83 8.21
N VAL A 59 -0.75 -7.04 7.79
CA VAL A 59 -1.49 -6.11 6.93
C VAL A 59 -1.82 -4.81 7.66
N ASP A 60 -2.12 -4.88 8.95
CA ASP A 60 -2.61 -3.73 9.72
C ASP A 60 -1.48 -2.72 9.91
N SER A 61 -0.28 -3.18 10.31
CA SER A 61 0.90 -2.32 10.42
C SER A 61 1.32 -1.73 9.08
N ALA A 62 1.35 -2.54 8.01
CA ALA A 62 1.72 -2.06 6.69
C ALA A 62 0.70 -1.05 6.12
N MET A 63 -0.59 -1.22 6.41
CA MET A 63 -1.61 -0.26 5.99
C MET A 63 -1.55 1.03 6.81
N ALA A 64 -1.28 0.94 8.12
CA ALA A 64 -1.09 2.09 8.99
C ALA A 64 0.04 2.99 8.47
N ASP A 65 1.17 2.41 8.05
CA ASP A 65 2.29 3.17 7.46
C ASP A 65 1.87 3.96 6.20
N LEU A 66 1.04 3.36 5.33
CA LEU A 66 0.55 4.04 4.13
C LEU A 66 -0.41 5.19 4.49
N ILE A 67 -1.26 4.99 5.50
CA ILE A 67 -2.18 6.01 6.02
C ILE A 67 -1.41 7.16 6.66
N ASP A 68 -0.41 6.86 7.49
CA ASP A 68 0.38 7.86 8.18
C ASP A 68 1.22 8.67 7.19
N THR A 69 1.76 8.03 6.15
CA THR A 69 2.37 8.75 5.02
C THR A 69 1.37 9.73 4.39
N ALA A 70 0.15 9.28 4.10
CA ALA A 70 -0.89 10.12 3.51
C ALA A 70 -1.27 11.30 4.43
N ARG A 71 -1.42 11.06 5.74
CA ARG A 71 -1.71 12.09 6.75
C ARG A 71 -0.59 13.12 6.83
N LEU A 72 0.67 12.70 6.87
CA LEU A 72 1.83 13.60 6.91
C LEU A 72 1.86 14.52 5.68
N LEU A 73 1.52 13.99 4.50
CA LEU A 73 1.40 14.80 3.28
C LEU A 73 0.29 15.84 3.40
N ARG A 74 -0.92 15.45 3.86
CA ARG A 74 -2.04 16.39 4.01
C ARG A 74 -1.80 17.44 5.10
N ALA A 75 -1.25 17.03 6.25
CA ALA A 75 -0.87 17.94 7.32
C ALA A 75 0.19 18.97 6.88
N SER A 76 1.02 18.61 5.90
CA SER A 76 2.00 19.53 5.29
C SER A 76 1.42 20.49 4.25
N GLY A 77 0.09 20.50 4.05
CA GLY A 77 -0.59 21.31 3.05
C GLY A 77 -0.44 20.80 1.62
N CYS A 78 0.01 19.56 1.41
CA CYS A 78 0.12 18.98 0.07
C CYS A 78 -1.27 18.63 -0.46
N ASP A 79 -1.71 19.34 -1.50
CA ASP A 79 -2.95 19.14 -2.25
C ASP A 79 -2.75 18.31 -3.53
N GLY A 80 -1.51 17.89 -3.82
CA GLY A 80 -1.19 17.02 -4.95
C GLY A 80 -1.98 15.71 -4.98
N TYR A 81 -2.11 15.12 -6.16
CA TYR A 81 -2.91 13.92 -6.39
C TYR A 81 -2.35 12.72 -5.59
N LEU A 82 -3.16 12.09 -4.75
CA LEU A 82 -2.76 10.98 -3.90
C LEU A 82 -3.60 9.74 -4.18
N HIS A 83 -2.91 8.63 -4.46
CA HIS A 83 -3.51 7.33 -4.75
C HIS A 83 -2.82 6.22 -3.95
N PRO A 84 -3.25 5.94 -2.71
CA PRO A 84 -2.79 4.80 -1.95
C PRO A 84 -3.50 3.51 -2.42
N LYS A 85 -2.73 2.42 -2.44
CA LYS A 85 -3.24 1.07 -2.69
C LYS A 85 -3.63 0.43 -1.35
N ILE A 86 -4.90 0.06 -1.22
CA ILE A 86 -5.38 -0.74 -0.09
C ILE A 86 -4.76 -2.15 -0.20
N LEU A 87 -4.28 -2.64 0.92
CA LEU A 87 -3.72 -3.98 1.04
C LEU A 87 -4.87 -4.99 1.26
N PRO A 88 -4.89 -6.13 0.55
CA PRO A 88 -5.83 -7.21 0.87
C PRO A 88 -5.73 -7.57 2.35
N GLY A 89 -6.88 -7.74 3.01
CA GLY A 89 -6.96 -7.99 4.44
C GLY A 89 -7.03 -6.74 5.31
N THR A 90 -7.04 -5.53 4.76
CA THR A 90 -7.19 -4.29 5.55
C THR A 90 -8.58 -4.17 6.18
N ALA A 91 -8.67 -3.72 7.44
CA ALA A 91 -9.94 -3.46 8.11
C ALA A 91 -10.72 -2.30 7.48
N ARG A 92 -12.06 -2.36 7.51
CA ARG A 92 -12.92 -1.34 6.87
C ARG A 92 -12.72 0.07 7.43
N THR A 93 -12.37 0.20 8.71
CA THR A 93 -12.02 1.49 9.34
C THR A 93 -10.82 2.14 8.68
N ASP A 94 -9.78 1.35 8.38
CA ASP A 94 -8.53 1.84 7.80
C ASP A 94 -8.69 2.14 6.31
N ILE A 95 -9.55 1.39 5.61
CA ILE A 95 -9.96 1.73 4.23
C ILE A 95 -10.61 3.11 4.19
N ASN A 96 -11.53 3.38 5.13
CA ASN A 96 -12.19 4.68 5.22
C ASN A 96 -11.18 5.79 5.52
N GLU A 97 -10.26 5.56 6.44
CA GLU A 97 -9.21 6.53 6.77
C GLU A 97 -8.31 6.83 5.58
N ALA A 98 -7.85 5.80 4.85
CA ALA A 98 -7.08 5.98 3.63
C ALA A 98 -7.88 6.75 2.57
N ALA A 99 -9.18 6.48 2.44
CA ALA A 99 -10.07 7.18 1.51
C ALA A 99 -10.22 8.66 1.85
N TRP A 100 -10.30 9.03 3.14
CA TRP A 100 -10.39 10.43 3.58
C TRP A 100 -9.18 11.27 3.15
N GLN A 101 -7.99 10.67 3.07
CA GLN A 101 -6.77 11.37 2.67
C GLN A 101 -6.55 11.37 1.14
N ALA A 102 -7.22 10.48 0.40
CA ALA A 102 -6.89 10.17 -0.98
C ALA A 102 -7.79 10.85 -2.01
N ASN A 103 -7.26 11.07 -3.21
CA ASN A 103 -8.07 11.39 -4.38
C ASN A 103 -8.68 10.13 -5.01
N ARG A 104 -8.00 8.99 -4.86
CA ARG A 104 -8.43 7.68 -5.34
C ARG A 104 -7.81 6.59 -4.49
N ILE A 105 -8.55 5.54 -4.17
CA ILE A 105 -7.98 4.30 -3.64
C ILE A 105 -8.10 3.17 -4.66
N SER A 106 -7.25 2.15 -4.55
CA SER A 106 -7.39 0.91 -5.33
C SER A 106 -7.00 -0.30 -4.51
N ILE A 107 -7.61 -1.43 -4.82
CA ILE A 107 -7.23 -2.74 -4.32
C ILE A 107 -7.17 -3.70 -5.50
N ASN A 108 -6.27 -4.68 -5.43
CA ASN A 108 -6.28 -5.77 -6.37
C ASN A 108 -6.78 -7.04 -5.68
N ILE A 109 -7.81 -7.65 -6.26
CA ILE A 109 -8.35 -8.93 -5.81
C ILE A 109 -7.63 -10.10 -6.50
N GLU A 110 -7.10 -9.85 -7.71
CA GLU A 110 -6.23 -10.73 -8.52
C GLU A 110 -6.87 -12.02 -9.04
N THR A 111 -7.86 -12.57 -8.34
CA THR A 111 -8.52 -13.81 -8.74
C THR A 111 -9.96 -13.88 -8.26
N THR A 112 -10.77 -14.68 -8.94
CA THR A 112 -12.23 -14.71 -8.75
C THR A 112 -12.71 -15.65 -7.64
N GLY A 113 -11.81 -16.39 -6.99
CA GLY A 113 -12.22 -17.38 -6.00
C GLY A 113 -11.07 -18.10 -5.29
N GLU A 114 -11.43 -18.77 -4.20
CA GLU A 114 -10.51 -19.42 -3.28
C GLU A 114 -9.62 -20.49 -3.95
N SER A 115 -10.18 -21.35 -4.79
CA SER A 115 -9.41 -22.42 -5.46
C SER A 115 -8.30 -21.85 -6.35
N ARG A 116 -8.56 -20.72 -7.01
CA ARG A 116 -7.56 -20.02 -7.81
C ARG A 116 -6.57 -19.25 -6.94
N LEU A 117 -6.99 -18.70 -5.80
CA LEU A 117 -6.07 -18.05 -4.86
C LEU A 117 -5.04 -19.05 -4.32
N ARG A 118 -5.48 -20.26 -3.93
CA ARG A 118 -4.60 -21.35 -3.49
C ARG A 118 -3.59 -21.78 -4.56
N ALA A 119 -3.93 -21.65 -5.84
CA ALA A 119 -2.99 -21.92 -6.93
C ALA A 119 -1.93 -20.81 -7.10
N LEU A 120 -2.20 -19.60 -6.59
CA LEU A 120 -1.32 -18.44 -6.72
C LEU A 120 -0.52 -18.14 -5.44
N SER A 121 -0.94 -18.62 -4.28
CA SER A 121 -0.31 -18.36 -2.99
C SER A 121 -0.65 -19.49 -2.02
N GLY A 122 0.37 -20.02 -1.34
CA GLY A 122 0.19 -20.99 -0.26
C GLY A 122 -0.08 -20.34 1.09
N ILE A 123 0.12 -19.03 1.22
CA ILE A 123 -0.01 -18.29 2.48
C ILE A 123 -1.33 -17.52 2.58
N LYS A 124 -1.87 -16.99 1.47
CA LYS A 124 -3.09 -16.18 1.51
C LYS A 124 -4.34 -16.99 1.85
N ASP A 125 -5.21 -16.40 2.65
CA ASP A 125 -6.54 -16.90 2.97
C ASP A 125 -7.63 -16.08 2.26
N TYR A 126 -8.53 -16.76 1.54
CA TYR A 126 -9.56 -16.07 0.75
C TYR A 126 -10.61 -15.37 1.63
N GLN A 127 -10.95 -15.92 2.79
CA GLN A 127 -11.94 -15.34 3.68
C GLN A 127 -11.35 -14.13 4.42
N GLN A 128 -10.11 -14.23 4.91
CA GLN A 128 -9.46 -13.18 5.70
C GLN A 128 -8.86 -12.07 4.84
N ASP A 129 -8.15 -12.42 3.77
CA ASP A 129 -7.40 -11.44 2.98
C ASP A 129 -8.22 -10.80 1.86
N ILE A 130 -9.29 -11.47 1.38
CA ILE A 130 -10.05 -10.99 0.21
C ILE A 130 -11.47 -10.59 0.57
N LYS A 131 -12.27 -11.50 1.13
CA LYS A 131 -13.68 -11.20 1.44
C LYS A 131 -13.81 -10.31 2.67
N LYS A 132 -13.10 -10.66 3.74
CA LYS A 132 -13.13 -10.03 5.06
C LYS A 132 -14.58 -9.67 5.45
N ASP A 133 -15.46 -10.68 5.37
CA ASP A 133 -16.91 -10.61 5.63
C ASP A 133 -17.22 -10.15 7.07
#